data_AF-A0A7W1JJZ5-F1
#
_entry.id   AF-A0A7W1JJZ5-F1
#
_cell.length_a   1.000
_cell.length_b   1.000
_cell.length_c   1.000
_cell.angle_alpha   90.00
_cell.angle_beta   90.00
_cell.angle_gamma   90.00
#
_symmetry.space_group_name_H-M   'P 1'
#
loop_
_entity.id
_entity.type
_entity.pdbx_description
1 polymer ?
#
loop_
_entity_poly.entity_id
_entity_poly.type
_entity_poly.pdbx_seq_one_letter_code
_entity_poly.pdbx_strand_id
1 'polypeptide(L)'
;MAPLEGDVAEALREQLGDTTGAVVDRFGTGVAAGPLRVLLTPCGGDQPSWLLVGTVTDDTIRTAAEQVLALPQDPLLAGIDS
;
A
#
# COMPACT_ATOMS: atom_id res chain seq x y z
N MET A 1 3.25 0.41 -8.91
CA MET A 1 2.91 -0.44 -7.75
C MET A 1 3.86 -1.62 -7.76
N ALA A 2 4.37 -1.98 -6.60
CA ALA A 2 5.16 -3.19 -6.42
C ALA A 2 4.66 -3.89 -5.15
N PRO A 3 4.53 -5.23 -5.15
CA PRO A 3 4.22 -5.98 -3.95
C PRO A 3 5.40 -5.93 -2.99
N LEU A 4 5.13 -5.89 -1.69
CA LEU A 4 6.12 -6.04 -0.62
C LEU A 4 5.89 -7.37 0.10
N GLU A 5 6.99 -8.07 0.39
CA GLU A 5 6.99 -9.24 1.27
C GLU A 5 6.56 -8.85 2.70
N GLY A 6 5.93 -9.79 3.43
CA GLY A 6 5.30 -9.52 4.72
C GLY A 6 6.21 -8.87 5.75
N ASP A 7 7.43 -9.40 5.92
CA ASP A 7 8.41 -8.89 6.88
C ASP A 7 8.86 -7.46 6.53
N VAL A 8 8.99 -7.17 5.23
CA VAL A 8 9.35 -5.83 4.73
C VAL A 8 8.20 -4.85 4.94
N ALA A 9 6.96 -5.30 4.71
CA ALA A 9 5.77 -4.49 4.92
C ALA A 9 5.55 -4.17 6.41
N GLU A 10 5.84 -5.10 7.31
CA GLU A 10 5.70 -4.88 8.76
C GLU A 10 6.71 -3.86 9.28
N ALA A 11 8.00 -4.03 8.95
CA ALA A 11 9.03 -3.08 9.36
C ALA A 11 8.76 -1.66 8.80
N LEU A 12 8.27 -1.57 7.56
CA LEU A 12 7.90 -0.29 6.95
C LEU A 12 6.66 0.32 7.63
N ARG A 13 5.68 -0.49 8.02
CA ARG A 13 4.48 -0.03 8.74
C ARG A 13 4.83 0.57 10.10
N GLU A 14 5.71 -0.08 10.86
CA GLU A 14 6.20 0.44 12.14
C GLU A 14 6.90 1.78 11.95
N GLN A 15 7.85 1.87 11.01
CA GLN A 15 8.58 3.11 10.73
C GLN A 15 7.67 4.26 10.27
N LEU A 16 6.69 3.97 9.42
CA LEU A 16 5.73 4.98 8.97
C LEU A 16 4.80 5.41 10.12
N GLY A 17 4.40 4.49 11.00
CA GLY A 17 3.58 4.79 12.18
C GLY A 17 4.25 5.76 13.15
N ASP A 18 5.57 5.67 13.30
CA ASP A 18 6.36 6.56 14.17
C ASP A 18 6.64 7.94 13.54
N THR A 19 6.30 8.14 12.26
CA THR A 19 6.57 9.39 11.55
C THR A 19 5.55 10.47 11.91
N THR A 20 6.02 11.67 12.24
CA THR A 20 5.13 12.81 12.53
C THR A 20 4.27 13.15 11.32
N GLY A 21 2.95 13.17 11.51
CA GLY A 21 1.97 13.41 10.43
C GLY A 21 1.54 12.15 9.68
N ALA A 22 1.91 10.96 10.16
CA ALA A 22 1.35 9.71 9.70
C ALA A 22 -0.17 9.63 9.98
N VAL A 23 -0.90 9.07 9.01
CA VAL A 23 -2.32 8.77 9.12
C VAL A 23 -2.48 7.26 9.02
N VAL A 24 -3.13 6.68 10.03
CA VAL A 24 -3.51 5.27 10.05
C VAL A 24 -5.02 5.20 9.92
N ASP A 25 -5.51 4.54 8.89
CA ASP A 25 -6.94 4.29 8.69
C ASP A 25 -7.19 2.88 8.13
N ARG A 26 -8.45 2.60 7.76
CA ARG A 26 -8.85 1.30 7.22
C ARG A 26 -8.12 0.89 5.93
N PHE A 27 -7.48 1.83 5.23
CA PHE A 27 -6.73 1.61 4.00
C PHE A 27 -5.24 1.37 4.25
N GLY A 28 -4.77 1.56 5.49
CA GLY A 28 -3.40 1.29 5.93
C GLY A 28 -2.72 2.49 6.59
N THR A 29 -1.39 2.55 6.46
CA THR A 29 -0.56 3.62 7.03
C THR A 29 -0.01 4.48 5.90
N GLY A 30 -0.20 5.80 5.99
CA GLY A 30 0.29 6.75 5.01
C GLY A 30 0.99 7.96 5.63
N VAL A 31 1.97 8.51 4.90
CA VAL A 31 2.75 9.69 5.29
C VAL A 31 2.87 10.64 4.11
N ALA A 32 2.83 11.95 4.41
CA ALA A 32 3.17 13.01 3.46
C ALA A 32 4.65 13.38 3.58
N ALA A 33 5.40 13.26 2.49
CA ALA A 33 6.79 13.70 2.40
C ALA A 33 6.90 14.78 1.30
N GLY A 34 6.59 16.04 1.63
CA GLY A 34 6.55 17.12 0.64
C GLY A 34 5.45 16.87 -0.42
N PRO A 35 5.76 16.96 -1.73
CA PRO A 35 4.77 16.64 -2.76
C PRO A 35 4.51 15.14 -2.90
N LEU A 36 5.34 14.29 -2.29
CA LEU A 36 5.21 12.83 -2.37
C LEU A 36 4.28 12.33 -1.28
N ARG A 37 3.35 11.48 -1.68
CA ARG A 37 2.46 10.74 -0.80
C ARG A 37 2.79 9.26 -0.91
N VAL A 38 2.82 8.60 0.25
CA VAL A 38 3.09 7.16 0.38
C VAL A 38 1.93 6.51 1.12
N LEU A 39 1.43 5.40 0.60
CA LEU A 39 0.40 4.60 1.25
C LEU A 39 0.77 3.11 1.15
N LEU A 40 0.79 2.44 2.31
CA LEU A 40 0.94 1.00 2.41
C LEU A 40 -0.44 0.38 2.62
N THR A 41 -0.92 -0.38 1.64
CA THR A 41 -2.27 -0.99 1.66
C THR A 41 -2.17 -2.48 1.96
N PRO A 42 -2.81 -2.98 3.03
CA PRO A 42 -2.81 -4.40 3.36
C PRO A 42 -3.74 -5.18 2.42
N CYS A 43 -3.31 -6.36 1.96
CA CYS A 43 -4.20 -7.37 1.38
C CYS A 43 -4.54 -8.40 2.46
N GLY A 44 -5.79 -8.88 2.49
CA GLY A 44 -6.23 -9.82 3.53
C GLY A 44 -5.56 -11.20 3.43
N GLY A 45 -5.35 -11.86 4.58
CA GLY A 45 -4.73 -13.18 4.67
C GLY A 45 -3.20 -13.13 4.56
N ASP A 46 -2.59 -14.19 4.02
CA ASP A 46 -1.13 -14.32 3.81
C ASP A 46 -0.63 -13.59 2.54
N GLN A 47 -1.38 -12.60 2.06
CA GLN A 47 -1.08 -11.93 0.80
C GLN A 47 -0.13 -10.74 0.96
N PRO A 48 0.69 -10.43 -0.06
CA PRO A 48 1.62 -9.31 -0.01
C PRO A 48 0.89 -7.96 0.07
N SER A 49 1.45 -7.02 0.84
CA SER A 49 0.94 -5.65 0.92
C SER A 49 1.41 -4.83 -0.28
N TRP A 50 0.66 -3.79 -0.64
CA TRP A 50 0.96 -2.93 -1.78
C TRP A 50 1.50 -1.58 -1.33
N LEU A 51 2.62 -1.15 -1.93
CA LEU A 51 3.14 0.21 -1.77
C LEU A 51 2.71 1.11 -2.93
N LEU A 52 2.00 2.18 -2.57
CA LEU A 52 1.56 3.26 -3.46
C LEU A 52 2.41 4.50 -3.19
N VAL A 53 3.09 5.03 -4.21
CA VAL A 53 3.88 6.26 -4.13
C VAL A 53 3.56 7.17 -5.32
N GLY A 54 3.28 8.45 -5.07
CA GLY A 54 3.03 9.40 -6.14
C GLY A 54 2.96 10.87 -5.69
N THR A 55 3.08 11.78 -6.65
CA THR A 55 2.89 13.24 -6.45
C THR A 55 1.43 13.64 -6.59
N VAL A 56 0.56 12.99 -5.85
CA VAL A 56 -0.90 13.11 -5.99
C VAL A 56 -1.54 13.50 -4.66
N THR A 57 -2.77 14.00 -4.69
CA THR A 57 -3.52 14.34 -3.47
C THR A 57 -3.85 13.09 -2.65
N ASP A 58 -4.15 13.26 -1.35
CA ASP A 58 -4.56 12.15 -0.47
C ASP A 58 -5.77 11.38 -1.02
N ASP A 59 -6.73 12.09 -1.62
CA ASP A 59 -7.91 11.49 -2.25
C ASP A 59 -7.56 10.59 -3.44
N THR A 60 -6.55 10.99 -4.23
CA THR A 60 -6.11 10.20 -5.39
C THR A 60 -5.46 8.89 -4.94
N ILE A 61 -4.63 8.94 -3.91
CA ILE A 61 -3.98 7.74 -3.34
C ILE A 61 -4.98 6.81 -2.65
N ARG A 62 -5.98 7.38 -1.97
CA ARG A 62 -7.08 6.63 -1.35
C ARG A 62 -7.94 5.92 -2.39
N THR A 63 -8.28 6.61 -3.48
CA THR A 63 -9.01 6.03 -4.62
C THR A 63 -8.23 4.87 -5.25
N ALA A 64 -6.90 5.01 -5.39
CA ALA A 64 -6.06 3.93 -5.89
C ALA A 64 -6.03 2.72 -4.94
N ALA A 65 -5.96 2.95 -3.63
CA ALA A 65 -6.03 1.87 -2.64
C ALA A 65 -7.37 1.14 -2.65
N GLU A 66 -8.48 1.85 -2.80
CA GLU A 66 -9.81 1.24 -2.97
C GLU A 66 -9.86 0.33 -4.21
N GLN A 67 -9.27 0.75 -5.32
CA GLN A 67 -9.18 -0.06 -6.53
C GLN A 67 -8.33 -1.31 -6.30
N VAL A 68 -7.19 -1.20 -5.61
CA VAL A 68 -6.33 -2.35 -5.27
C VAL A 68 -7.04 -3.36 -4.37
N LEU A 69 -7.74 -2.88 -3.33
CA LEU A 69 -8.52 -3.74 -2.43
C LEU A 69 -9.70 -4.42 -3.15
N ALA A 70 -10.22 -3.81 -4.21
CA ALA A 70 -11.28 -4.37 -5.04
C ALA A 70 -10.78 -5.36 -6.11
N LEU A 71 -9.46 -5.49 -6.32
CA LEU A 71 -8.92 -6.47 -7.27
C LEU A 71 -9.20 -7.90 -6.78
N PRO A 72 -9.54 -8.84 -7.69
CA PRO A 72 -9.67 -10.24 -7.34
C PRO A 72 -8.38 -10.76 -6.67
N GLN A 73 -8.53 -11.34 -5.48
CA GLN A 73 -7.45 -11.85 -4.66
C GLN A 73 -7.12 -13.29 -5.08
N ASP A 74 -6.56 -13.49 -6.28
CA ASP A 74 -6.22 -14.82 -6.84
C ASP A 74 -4.75 -14.81 -7.34
N PRO A 75 -3.87 -15.72 -6.88
CA PRO A 75 -2.42 -15.65 -7.12
C PRO A 75 -1.95 -16.03 -8.54
N LEU A 76 -2.84 -16.08 -9.53
CA LEU A 76 -2.58 -16.64 -10.88
C LEU A 76 -2.16 -15.62 -11.95
N LEU A 77 -1.75 -14.40 -11.59
CA LEU A 77 -1.22 -13.40 -12.54
C LEU A 77 0.29 -13.17 -12.43
N ALA A 78 1.00 -14.01 -11.68
CA ALA A 78 2.46 -14.01 -11.60
C ALA A 78 3.06 -15.26 -12.25
N GLY A 79 2.69 -15.56 -13.50
CA GLY A 79 3.45 -16.51 -14.31
C GLY A 79 2.70 -17.12 -15.48
N ILE A 80 3.39 -17.12 -16.62
CA ILE A 80 3.37 -18.08 -17.73
C ILE A 80 2.16 -18.15 -18.67
N ASP A 81 2.35 -17.47 -19.83
CA ASP A 81 2.13 -17.89 -21.24
C ASP A 81 0.72 -18.35 -21.68
N SER A 82 0.20 -17.99 -22.86
CA SER A 82 0.82 -17.76 -24.17
C SER A 82 -0.09 -16.92 -25.08
#